data_AF-A0A1Q3ARD3-F1
#
_entry.id   AF-A0A1Q3ARD3-F1
#
_cell.length_a   1.000
_cell.length_b   1.000
_cell.length_c   1.000
_cell.angle_alpha   90.00
_cell.angle_beta   90.00
_cell.angle_gamma   90.00
#
_symmetry.space_group_name_H-M   'P 1'
#
loop_
_entity.id
_entity.type
_entity.pdbx_description
1 polymer ?
#
loop_
_entity_poly.entity_id
_entity_poly.type
_entity_poly.pdbx_seq_one_letter_code
_entity_poly.pdbx_strand_id
1 'polypeptide(L)'
;KFPLSLDMALYSPISGSLDYDLYGMIVHDGRYASSGHYYAYIRDSSSWYKLDDEDFSPISEQEVLKQKVYILFYKRHAINMETPLNYFCSTSEGSNDEERHTSQSIILDFFLFLFS
;
A
#
# COMPACT_ATOMS: atom_id res chain seq x y z
N LYS A 1 -2.60 -13.76 -8.68
CA LYS A 1 -1.42 -12.94 -9.08
C LYS A 1 -1.88 -11.48 -9.06
N PHE A 2 -1.07 -10.58 -8.54
CA PHE A 2 -1.38 -9.15 -8.41
C PHE A 2 -0.25 -8.33 -9.07
N PRO A 3 -0.53 -7.13 -9.59
CA PRO A 3 0.48 -6.29 -10.21
C PRO A 3 1.19 -5.39 -9.19
N LEU A 4 2.46 -5.05 -9.45
CA LEU A 4 3.20 -4.08 -8.63
C LEU A 4 2.79 -2.64 -8.92
N SER A 5 2.37 -2.37 -10.15
CA SER A 5 1.84 -1.07 -10.57
C SER A 5 0.48 -1.29 -11.21
N LEU A 6 -0.51 -0.48 -10.82
CA LEU A 6 -1.91 -0.62 -11.16
C LEU A 6 -2.42 0.70 -11.74
N ASP A 7 -2.79 0.67 -13.01
CA ASP A 7 -3.50 1.78 -13.65
C ASP A 7 -5.01 1.63 -13.41
N MET A 8 -5.56 2.55 -12.61
CA MET A 8 -6.99 2.58 -12.28
C MET A 8 -7.80 3.44 -13.27
N ALA A 9 -7.16 4.11 -14.24
CA ALA A 9 -7.86 4.95 -15.22
C ALA A 9 -8.86 4.14 -16.05
N LEU A 10 -8.54 2.86 -16.32
CA LEU A 10 -9.43 1.93 -17.03
C LEU A 10 -10.77 1.67 -16.33
N TYR A 11 -10.84 1.92 -15.01
CA TYR A 11 -12.03 1.68 -14.20
C TYR A 11 -12.69 2.97 -13.71
N SER A 12 -12.15 4.13 -14.11
CA SER A 12 -12.63 5.44 -13.68
C SER A 12 -13.27 6.19 -14.83
N PRO A 13 -14.39 6.88 -14.62
CA PRO A 13 -14.94 7.80 -15.61
C PRO A 13 -14.09 9.09 -15.75
N ILE A 14 -13.08 9.27 -14.89
CA ILE A 14 -12.22 10.45 -14.86
C ILE A 14 -11.03 10.26 -15.78
N SER A 15 -10.86 11.17 -16.73
CA SER A 15 -9.70 11.26 -17.60
C SER A 15 -8.48 11.77 -16.81
N GLY A 16 -7.39 11.00 -16.77
CA GLY A 16 -6.13 11.37 -16.13
C GLY A 16 -5.27 10.14 -15.84
N SER A 17 -3.99 10.35 -15.51
CA SER A 17 -3.15 9.25 -15.02
C SER A 17 -3.57 8.88 -13.60
N LEU A 18 -4.03 7.64 -13.42
CA LEU A 18 -4.40 7.08 -12.13
C LEU A 18 -3.50 5.87 -11.83
N ASP A 19 -2.21 6.14 -11.77
CA ASP A 19 -1.19 5.14 -11.47
C ASP A 19 -1.04 4.93 -9.96
N TYR A 20 -0.99 3.66 -9.56
CA TYR A 20 -0.81 3.26 -8.17
C TYR A 20 0.29 2.21 -8.05
N ASP A 21 1.15 2.36 -7.04
CA ASP A 21 2.14 1.34 -6.72
C ASP A 21 1.75 0.56 -5.48
N LEU A 22 1.95 -0.75 -5.55
CA LEU A 22 1.85 -1.64 -4.39
C LEU A 22 2.97 -1.30 -3.41
N TYR A 23 2.59 -0.96 -2.18
CA TYR A 23 3.55 -0.67 -1.12
C TYR A 23 3.39 -1.58 0.11
N GLY A 24 2.28 -2.34 0.19
CA GLY A 24 2.06 -3.25 1.30
C GLY A 24 1.08 -4.36 0.97
N MET A 25 1.17 -5.47 1.69
CA MET A 25 0.21 -6.56 1.63
C MET A 25 0.12 -7.30 2.97
N ILE A 26 -1.05 -7.86 3.24
CA ILE A 26 -1.27 -8.79 4.35
C ILE A 26 -1.46 -10.19 3.79
N VAL A 27 -0.75 -11.15 4.36
CA VAL A 27 -0.97 -12.57 4.13
C VAL A 27 -1.65 -13.17 5.36
N HIS A 28 -2.59 -14.07 5.08
CA HIS A 28 -3.25 -14.87 6.09
C HIS A 28 -2.88 -16.33 5.89
N ASP A 29 -2.23 -16.92 6.89
CA ASP A 29 -1.99 -18.36 6.97
C ASP A 29 -2.98 -18.98 7.97
N GLY A 30 -4.13 -19.38 7.44
CA GLY A 30 -5.18 -19.99 8.24
C GLY A 30 -6.32 -20.50 7.38
N ARG A 31 -7.20 -21.29 7.99
CA ARG A 31 -8.40 -21.81 7.30
C ARG A 31 -9.59 -20.87 7.43
N TYR A 32 -9.65 -20.12 8.53
CA TYR A 32 -10.80 -19.28 8.86
C TYR A 32 -10.34 -17.83 8.98
N ALA A 33 -11.13 -16.89 8.45
CA ALA A 33 -10.80 -15.47 8.59
C ALA A 33 -10.65 -15.03 10.07
N SER A 34 -11.39 -15.69 10.97
CA SER A 34 -11.35 -15.45 12.42
C SER A 34 -10.20 -16.15 13.15
N SER A 35 -9.42 -17.01 12.49
CA SER A 35 -8.32 -17.73 13.13
C SER A 35 -7.23 -18.11 12.13
N GLY A 36 -6.00 -17.78 12.48
CA GLY A 36 -4.82 -18.09 11.70
C GLY A 36 -3.75 -17.09 12.03
N HIS A 37 -2.71 -17.08 11.22
CA HIS A 37 -1.58 -16.18 11.40
C HIS A 37 -1.61 -15.08 10.34
N TYR A 38 -1.52 -13.83 10.77
CA TYR A 38 -1.48 -12.68 9.87
C TYR A 38 -0.10 -12.05 9.94
N TYR A 39 0.50 -11.81 8.78
CA TYR A 39 1.78 -11.14 8.68
C TYR A 39 1.80 -10.26 7.44
N ALA A 40 2.73 -9.31 7.40
CA ALA A 40 2.77 -8.30 6.36
C ALA A 40 4.03 -8.37 5.52
N TYR A 41 3.90 -7.93 4.27
CA TYR A 41 5.04 -7.50 3.48
C TYR A 41 4.87 -6.03 3.12
N ILE A 42 5.95 -5.28 3.26
CA ILE A 42 6.00 -3.85 3.00
C ILE A 42 7.11 -3.55 1.99
N ARG A 43 6.93 -2.49 1.22
CA ARG A 43 7.95 -1.96 0.32
C ARG A 43 8.37 -0.59 0.79
N ASP A 44 9.64 -0.45 1.12
CA ASP A 44 10.27 0.85 1.32
C ASP A 44 11.17 1.15 0.12
N SER A 45 10.81 2.20 -0.63
CA SER A 45 11.43 2.53 -1.92
C SER A 45 11.45 1.34 -2.90
N SER A 46 12.57 0.63 -3.01
CA SER A 46 12.75 -0.55 -3.87
C SER A 46 12.97 -1.86 -3.10
N SER A 47 13.02 -1.81 -1.78
CA SER A 47 13.31 -2.96 -0.92
C SER A 47 12.05 -3.47 -0.27
N TRP A 48 11.90 -4.80 -0.24
CA TRP A 48 10.79 -5.46 0.43
C TRP A 48 11.23 -6.02 1.78
N TYR A 49 10.31 -5.99 2.73
CA TYR A 49 10.50 -6.56 4.06
C TYR A 49 9.30 -7.40 4.44
N LYS A 50 9.56 -8.53 5.10
CA LYS A 50 8.59 -9.37 5.78
C LYS A 50 8.54 -8.98 7.24
N LEU A 51 7.35 -8.76 7.74
CA LEU A 51 7.08 -8.44 9.13
C LEU A 51 6.13 -9.50 9.67
N ASP A 52 6.65 -10.29 10.59
CA ASP A 52 6.03 -11.50 11.11
C ASP A 52 6.17 -11.47 12.64
N ASP A 53 5.14 -11.00 13.33
CA ASP A 53 5.18 -10.66 14.75
C ASP A 53 6.37 -9.75 15.11
N GLU A 54 7.33 -10.25 15.88
CA GLU A 54 8.53 -9.53 16.30
C GLU A 54 9.67 -9.61 15.25
N ASP A 55 9.53 -10.48 14.24
CA ASP A 55 10.54 -10.70 13.21
C ASP A 55 10.39 -9.71 12.06
N PHE A 56 11.43 -8.91 11.85
CA PHE A 56 11.58 -8.01 10.71
C PHE A 56 12.74 -8.49 9.83
N SER A 57 12.46 -8.84 8.57
CA SER A 57 13.48 -9.39 7.67
C SER A 57 13.36 -8.89 6.23
N PRO A 58 14.48 -8.64 5.53
CA PRO A 58 14.45 -8.30 4.10
C PRO A 58 14.00 -9.50 3.27
N ILE A 59 13.29 -9.24 2.18
CA ILE A 59 12.83 -10.27 1.24
C ILE A 59 12.94 -9.79 -0.20
N SER A 60 13.05 -10.73 -1.15
CA SER A 60 13.06 -10.40 -2.57
C SER A 60 11.65 -10.17 -3.11
N GLU A 61 11.53 -9.28 -4.09
CA GLU A 61 10.25 -9.03 -4.77
C GLU A 61 9.69 -10.31 -5.42
N GLN A 62 10.56 -11.20 -5.91
CA GLN A 62 10.16 -12.48 -6.50
C GLN A 62 9.47 -13.40 -5.48
N GLU A 63 9.91 -13.40 -4.22
CA GLU A 63 9.27 -14.15 -3.14
C GLU A 63 7.95 -13.50 -2.72
N VAL A 64 7.90 -12.16 -2.67
CA VAL A 64 6.68 -11.40 -2.41
C VAL A 64 5.59 -11.71 -3.43
N LEU A 65 5.93 -11.76 -4.72
CA LEU A 65 4.98 -12.05 -5.81
C LEU A 65 4.42 -13.49 -5.81
N LYS A 66 5.01 -14.40 -5.04
CA LYS A 66 4.53 -15.78 -4.87
C LYS A 66 3.48 -15.92 -3.76
N GLN A 67 3.31 -14.89 -2.93
CA GLN A 67 2.47 -14.99 -1.75
C GLN A 67 0.97 -15.07 -2.08
N LYS A 68 0.23 -15.76 -1.20
CA LYS A 68 -1.23 -15.82 -1.23
C LYS A 68 -1.77 -14.67 -0.39
N VAL A 69 -1.84 -13.50 -1.03
CA VAL A 69 -2.22 -12.27 -0.36
C VAL A 69 -3.71 -12.25 -0.03
N TYR A 70 -4.03 -11.76 1.17
CA TYR A 70 -5.38 -11.51 1.64
C TYR A 70 -5.81 -10.06 1.36
N ILE A 71 -4.97 -9.08 1.70
CA ILE A 71 -5.24 -7.64 1.49
C ILE A 71 -4.04 -6.98 0.79
N LEU A 72 -4.30 -6.09 -0.17
CA LEU A 72 -3.28 -5.32 -0.89
C LEU A 72 -3.45 -3.83 -0.62
N PHE A 73 -2.33 -3.13 -0.41
CA PHE A 73 -2.29 -1.68 -0.21
C PHE A 73 -1.53 -1.00 -1.35
N TYR A 74 -2.23 -0.11 -2.04
CA TYR A 74 -1.73 0.64 -3.18
C TYR A 74 -1.70 2.14 -2.86
N LYS A 75 -0.62 2.82 -3.22
CA LYS A 75 -0.46 4.27 -3.07
C LYS A 75 -0.55 4.94 -4.44
N ARG A 76 -1.38 5.97 -4.57
CA ARG A 76 -1.48 6.74 -5.81
C ARG A 76 -0.22 7.54 -6.03
N HIS A 77 0.24 7.62 -7.27
CA HIS A 77 1.26 8.60 -7.65
C HIS A 77 0.70 10.01 -7.52
N ALA A 78 1.55 10.96 -7.13
CA ALA A 78 1.17 12.37 -7.17
C ALA A 78 0.88 12.74 -8.63
N ILE A 79 -0.26 13.38 -8.87
CA ILE A 79 -0.59 13.89 -10.20
C ILE A 79 0.29 15.13 -10.41
N ASN A 80 1.22 15.07 -11.35
CA ASN A 80 1.93 16.26 -11.80
C ASN A 80 0.93 17.18 -12.51
N MET A 81 0.48 18.21 -11.79
CA MET A 81 -0.49 19.20 -12.26
C MET A 81 0.12 20.18 -13.28
N GLU A 82 0.64 19.70 -14.41
CA GLU A 82 0.96 20.56 -15.56
C GLU A 82 -0.12 20.54 -16.65
N THR A 83 -1.25 19.86 -16.42
CA THR A 83 -2.41 19.90 -17.33
C THR A 83 -3.65 20.39 -16.58
N PRO A 84 -4.35 21.44 -17.08
CA PRO A 84 -5.54 21.94 -16.42
C PRO A 84 -6.71 21.03 -16.82
N LEU A 85 -7.11 20.10 -15.94
CA LEU A 85 -8.34 19.34 -16.14
C LEU A 85 -9.44 19.80 -15.20
N ASN A 86 -10.53 20.23 -15.84
CA ASN A 86 -11.84 20.62 -15.31
C ASN A 86 -12.54 19.46 -14.58
N TYR A 87 -12.02 18.95 -13.47
CA TYR A 87 -12.78 18.09 -12.56
C TYR A 87 -12.29 18.30 -11.12
N PHE A 88 -12.64 19.45 -10.56
CA PHE A 88 -12.47 19.74 -9.14
C PHE A 88 -13.44 18.84 -8.35
N CYS A 89 -12.91 17.84 -7.63
CA CYS A 89 -13.60 17.26 -6.49
C CYS A 89 -13.03 17.94 -5.25
N SER A 90 -13.84 18.79 -4.63
CA SER A 90 -13.49 19.53 -3.42
C SER A 90 -13.25 18.56 -2.28
N THR A 91 -12.00 18.27 -1.95
CA THR A 91 -11.64 17.91 -0.58
C THR A 91 -11.05 19.14 0.07
N SER A 92 -11.79 19.64 1.07
CA SER A 92 -11.46 20.77 1.91
C SER A 92 -10.08 20.63 2.54
N GLU A 93 -9.41 21.79 2.62
CA GLU A 93 -8.20 22.12 3.35
C GLU A 93 -7.92 21.21 4.58
N GLY A 94 -6.75 20.58 4.56
CA GLY A 94 -6.08 20.00 5.72
C GLY A 94 -4.63 20.48 5.69
N SER A 95 -4.17 21.04 6.81
CA SER A 95 -2.94 21.79 7.04
C SER A 95 -1.66 21.18 6.46
N ASN A 96 -0.79 22.06 5.95
CA ASN A 96 0.61 21.77 5.64
C ASN A 96 1.39 21.51 6.94
N ASP A 97 1.33 20.30 7.45
CA ASP A 97 2.38 19.76 8.29
C ASP A 97 3.17 18.77 7.43
N GLU A 98 4.35 19.19 6.97
CA GLU A 98 5.33 18.34 6.30
C GLU A 98 5.94 17.39 7.36
N GLU A 99 5.11 16.54 7.94
CA GLU A 99 5.58 15.45 8.77
C GLU A 99 6.14 14.40 7.82
N ARG A 100 7.47 14.34 7.73
CA ARG A 100 8.18 13.20 7.15
C ARG A 100 7.93 12.00 8.05
N HIS A 101 6.71 11.47 7.97
CA HIS A 101 6.33 10.20 8.56
C HIS A 101 7.15 9.16 7.81
N THR A 102 8.27 8.79 8.43
CA THR A 102 9.15 7.74 7.93
C THR A 102 8.30 6.52 7.61
N SER A 103 8.68 5.75 6.59
CA SER A 103 8.00 4.48 6.27
C SER A 103 7.76 3.69 7.55
N GLN A 104 8.72 3.69 8.50
CA GLN A 104 8.61 3.04 9.81
C GLN A 104 7.42 3.48 10.66
N SER A 105 7.09 4.78 10.77
CA SER A 105 5.93 5.23 11.54
C SER A 105 4.61 4.84 10.88
N ILE A 106 4.49 5.00 9.55
CA ILE A 106 3.28 4.57 8.82
C ILE A 106 3.09 3.06 8.98
N ILE A 107 4.18 2.30 8.85
CA ILE A 107 4.17 0.86 9.05
C ILE A 107 3.67 0.54 10.47
N LEU A 108 4.27 1.11 11.52
CA LEU A 108 3.88 0.88 12.91
C LEU A 108 2.42 1.26 13.21
N ASP A 109 1.90 2.33 12.60
CA ASP A 109 0.49 2.72 12.75
C ASP A 109 -0.47 1.73 12.08
N PHE A 110 -0.08 1.16 10.93
CA PHE A 110 -0.80 0.06 10.30
C PHE A 110 -0.74 -1.24 11.14
N PHE A 111 0.36 -1.49 11.84
CA PHE A 111 0.53 -2.64 12.74
C PHE A 111 -0.40 -2.57 13.95
N LEU A 112 -0.53 -1.41 14.61
CA LEU A 112 -1.41 -1.27 15.78
C LEU A 112 -2.89 -1.49 15.45
N PHE A 113 -3.31 -1.23 14.21
CA PHE A 113 -4.70 -1.38 13.80
C PHE A 113 -5.13 -2.83 13.49
N LEU A 114 -4.19 -3.71 13.11
CA LEU A 114 -4.50 -5.10 12.72
C LEU A 114 -4.34 -6.11 13.86
N PHE A 115 -3.62 -5.76 14.94
CA PHE A 115 -3.28 -6.68 16.05
C PHE A 115 -3.88 -6.28 17.41
N SER A 116 -4.83 -5.34 17.46
CA SER A 116 -5.59 -4.98 18.68
C SER A 116 -6.98 -5.61 18.74
#